data_AF-A0AAV9RN75-F1
#
_entry.id   AF-A0AAV9RN75-F1
#
_cell.length_a   1.000
_cell.length_b   1.000
_cell.length_c   1.000
_cell.angle_alpha   90.00
_cell.angle_beta   90.00
_cell.angle_gamma   90.00
#
_symmetry.space_group_name_H-M   'P 1'
#
loop_
_entity.id
_entity.type
_entity.pdbx_description
1 polymer ?
#
loop_
_entity_poly.entity_id
_entity_poly.type
_entity_poly.pdbx_seq_one_letter_code
_entity_poly.pdbx_strand_id
1 'polypeptide(L)'
;MENLREALEKLKLASTDSTTDSMETSLDCLLTALAQNNTEASRKMQGMGVLPLLPTLLSPQSSCTPKVANIIAEMAKNEFMRNPCVEAGLIPPLVQLLNSSDQEVLLQTGRALGNICYDSRK
;
A
#
# COMPACT_ATOMS: atom_id res chain seq x y z
N MET A 1 -3.08 5.53 -18.82
CA MET A 1 -4.01 5.09 -17.75
C MET A 1 -4.34 3.59 -17.76
N GLU A 2 -4.08 2.87 -18.86
CA GLU A 2 -4.22 1.39 -18.93
C GLU A 2 -3.26 0.66 -17.98
N ASN A 3 -2.03 1.16 -17.81
CA ASN A 3 -1.00 0.53 -16.97
C ASN A 3 -1.40 0.34 -15.50
N LEU A 4 -2.17 1.26 -14.91
CA LEU A 4 -2.59 1.15 -13.51
C LEU A 4 -3.61 0.02 -13.31
N ARG A 5 -4.54 -0.15 -14.25
CA ARG A 5 -5.54 -1.22 -14.16
C ARG A 5 -4.87 -2.58 -14.33
N GLU A 6 -3.97 -2.69 -15.30
CA GLU A 6 -3.20 -3.92 -15.53
C GLU A 6 -2.31 -4.29 -14.33
N ALA A 7 -1.62 -3.30 -13.73
CA ALA A 7 -0.82 -3.53 -12.52
C ALA A 7 -1.67 -4.01 -11.34
N LEU A 8 -2.88 -3.49 -11.17
CA LEU A 8 -3.80 -3.92 -10.11
C LEU A 8 -4.34 -5.35 -10.33
N GLU A 9 -4.64 -5.71 -11.58
CA GLU A 9 -5.05 -7.09 -11.92
C GLU A 9 -3.89 -8.07 -11.75
N LYS A 10 -2.68 -7.69 -12.16
CA LYS A 10 -1.46 -8.48 -11.91
C LYS A 10 -1.20 -8.66 -10.42
N LEU A 11 -1.39 -7.62 -9.60
CA LEU A 11 -1.22 -7.71 -8.15
C LEU A 11 -2.21 -8.68 -7.51
N LYS A 12 -3.48 -8.69 -7.96
CA LYS A 12 -4.49 -9.66 -7.51
C LYS A 12 -4.10 -11.09 -7.85
N LEU A 13 -3.62 -11.33 -9.06
CA LEU A 13 -3.18 -12.66 -9.51
C LEU A 13 -1.88 -13.10 -8.80
N ALA A 14 -0.95 -12.19 -8.56
CA ALA A 14 0.30 -12.47 -7.86
C ALA A 14 0.09 -12.74 -6.36
N SER A 15 -1.02 -12.28 -5.77
CA SER A 15 -1.41 -12.71 -4.42
C SER A 15 -1.78 -14.20 -4.35
N THR A 16 -2.00 -14.87 -5.50
CA THR A 16 -2.31 -16.31 -5.60
C THR A 16 -1.20 -17.15 -6.22
N ASP A 17 -0.27 -16.55 -6.98
CA ASP A 17 0.81 -17.24 -7.69
C ASP A 17 2.19 -16.65 -7.35
N SER A 18 3.15 -17.52 -7.02
CA SER A 18 4.46 -17.22 -6.41
C SER A 18 5.52 -16.58 -7.33
N THR A 19 5.14 -15.74 -8.30
CA THR A 19 6.11 -15.04 -9.17
C THR A 19 6.42 -13.63 -8.66
N THR A 20 7.59 -13.49 -8.02
CA THR A 20 8.05 -12.26 -7.34
C THR A 20 8.33 -11.09 -8.29
N ASP A 21 8.87 -11.34 -9.49
CA ASP A 21 9.24 -10.29 -10.44
C ASP A 21 8.03 -9.52 -11.00
N SER A 22 6.90 -10.21 -11.18
CA SER A 22 5.64 -9.60 -11.64
C SER A 22 5.02 -8.69 -10.58
N MET A 23 5.20 -9.05 -9.30
CA MET A 23 4.69 -8.28 -8.18
C MET A 23 5.45 -6.96 -8.02
N GLU A 24 6.78 -6.97 -8.07
CA GLU A 24 7.58 -5.74 -7.92
C GLU A 24 7.26 -4.71 -9.00
N THR A 25 7.18 -5.15 -10.27
CA THR A 25 6.81 -4.27 -11.39
C THR A 25 5.43 -3.66 -11.20
N SER A 26 4.48 -4.44 -10.67
CA SER A 26 3.13 -3.97 -10.38
C SER A 26 3.13 -2.90 -9.28
N LEU A 27 3.87 -3.12 -8.19
CA LEU A 27 4.01 -2.14 -7.11
C LEU A 27 4.68 -0.84 -7.57
N ASP A 28 5.70 -0.93 -8.42
CA ASP A 28 6.38 0.26 -8.98
C ASP A 28 5.44 1.08 -9.89
N CYS A 29 4.57 0.40 -10.64
CA CYS A 29 3.51 1.06 -11.43
C CYS A 29 2.48 1.77 -10.52
N LEU A 30 2.12 1.18 -9.37
CA LEU A 30 1.22 1.82 -8.39
C LEU A 30 1.85 3.08 -7.79
N LEU A 31 3.11 3.00 -7.38
CA LEU A 31 3.86 4.14 -6.85
C LEU A 31 3.99 5.26 -7.88
N THR A 32 4.27 4.92 -9.14
CA THR A 32 4.32 5.88 -10.24
C THR A 32 2.97 6.58 -10.44
N ALA A 33 1.86 5.84 -10.39
CA ALA A 33 0.53 6.42 -10.52
C ALA A 33 0.17 7.33 -9.34
N LEU A 34 0.54 6.95 -8.11
CA LEU A 34 0.37 7.77 -6.91
C LEU A 34 1.20 9.05 -6.97
N ALA A 35 2.42 8.99 -7.52
CA ALA A 35 3.27 10.16 -7.72
C ALA A 35 2.70 11.12 -8.77
N GLN A 36 2.05 10.62 -9.83
CA GLN A 36 1.44 11.43 -10.89
C GLN A 36 0.14 12.12 -10.43
N ASN A 37 -0.78 11.37 -9.84
CA ASN A 37 -2.05 11.91 -9.33
C ASN A 37 -2.55 11.07 -8.15
N ASN A 38 -2.05 11.40 -6.97
CA ASN A 38 -2.29 10.64 -5.74
C ASN A 38 -3.79 10.45 -5.46
N THR A 39 -4.61 11.50 -5.59
CA THR A 39 -6.05 11.47 -5.34
C THR A 39 -6.79 10.51 -6.27
N GLU A 40 -6.56 10.62 -7.58
CA GLU A 40 -7.23 9.80 -8.59
C GLU A 40 -6.79 8.34 -8.52
N ALA A 41 -5.48 8.12 -8.38
CA ALA A 41 -4.91 6.78 -8.23
C ALA A 41 -5.46 6.09 -6.98
N SER A 42 -5.49 6.78 -5.84
CA SER A 42 -6.04 6.24 -4.58
C SER A 42 -7.51 5.87 -4.69
N ARG A 43 -8.34 6.72 -5.32
CA ARG A 43 -9.75 6.42 -5.58
C ARG A 43 -9.92 5.17 -6.44
N LYS A 44 -9.10 5.02 -7.48
CA LYS A 44 -9.15 3.86 -8.37
C LYS A 44 -8.71 2.58 -7.66
N MET A 45 -7.64 2.64 -6.87
CA MET A 45 -7.16 1.53 -6.05
C MET A 45 -8.22 1.08 -5.04
N GLN A 46 -8.91 2.04 -4.40
CA GLN A 46 -10.05 1.76 -3.53
C GLN A 46 -11.20 1.08 -4.28
N GLY A 47 -11.64 1.67 -5.41
CA GLY A 47 -12.75 1.13 -6.21
C GLY A 47 -12.47 -0.25 -6.83
N MET A 48 -11.20 -0.60 -7.03
CA MET A 48 -10.79 -1.92 -7.51
C MET A 48 -10.62 -2.95 -6.39
N GLY A 49 -10.80 -2.56 -5.13
CA GLY A 49 -10.72 -3.48 -3.98
C GLY A 49 -9.31 -3.98 -3.71
N VAL A 50 -8.29 -3.15 -3.87
CA VAL A 50 -6.89 -3.56 -3.59
C VAL A 50 -6.57 -3.57 -2.10
N LEU A 51 -7.22 -2.73 -1.30
CA LEU A 51 -6.87 -2.55 0.13
C LEU A 51 -6.92 -3.85 0.93
N PRO A 52 -7.91 -4.75 0.78
CA PRO A 52 -7.95 -6.02 1.53
C PRO A 52 -6.80 -6.97 1.20
N LEU A 53 -6.06 -6.75 0.11
CA LEU A 53 -4.91 -7.56 -0.29
C LEU A 53 -3.61 -7.03 0.32
N LEU A 54 -3.51 -5.72 0.57
CA LEU A 54 -2.27 -5.14 1.10
C LEU A 54 -1.82 -5.76 2.45
N PRO A 55 -2.70 -6.14 3.41
CA PRO A 55 -2.28 -6.83 4.63
C PRO A 55 -1.52 -8.13 4.37
N THR A 56 -1.91 -8.92 3.36
CA THR A 56 -1.27 -10.20 3.07
C THR A 56 0.10 -10.02 2.43
N LEU A 57 0.34 -8.85 1.81
CA LEU A 57 1.61 -8.49 1.20
C LEU A 57 2.59 -7.83 2.18
N LEU A 58 2.13 -7.37 3.35
CA LEU A 58 2.96 -6.83 4.44
C LEU A 58 3.60 -7.97 5.25
N SER A 59 4.60 -8.63 4.65
CA SER A 59 5.37 -9.70 5.31
C SER A 59 6.77 -9.22 5.72
N PRO A 60 7.21 -9.36 6.97
CA PRO A 60 8.49 -8.79 7.41
C PRO A 60 9.73 -9.29 6.63
N GLN A 61 9.62 -10.44 5.94
CA GLN A 61 10.70 -11.06 5.18
C GLN A 61 10.62 -10.77 3.67
N SER A 62 9.58 -10.07 3.20
CA SER A 62 9.38 -9.80 1.78
C SER A 62 10.11 -8.55 1.32
N SER A 63 10.81 -8.63 0.18
CA SER A 63 11.43 -7.47 -0.49
C SER A 63 10.41 -6.41 -0.91
N CYS A 64 9.14 -6.81 -1.06
CA CYS A 64 8.05 -5.94 -1.47
C CYS A 64 7.48 -5.10 -0.32
N THR A 65 7.71 -5.50 0.93
CA THR A 65 7.14 -4.85 2.12
C THR A 65 7.38 -3.35 2.22
N PRO A 66 8.60 -2.82 2.02
CA PRO A 66 8.80 -1.36 2.03
C PRO A 66 7.99 -0.66 0.92
N LYS A 67 7.88 -1.26 -0.27
CA LYS A 67 7.06 -0.71 -1.37
C LYS A 67 5.57 -0.71 -1.04
N VAL A 68 5.06 -1.81 -0.46
CA VAL A 68 3.65 -1.92 -0.03
C VAL A 68 3.34 -0.91 1.06
N ALA A 69 4.21 -0.79 2.07
CA ALA A 69 4.07 0.23 3.12
C ALA A 69 4.09 1.66 2.55
N ASN A 70 4.93 1.93 1.54
CA ASN A 70 4.97 3.23 0.87
C ASN A 70 3.66 3.52 0.12
N ILE A 71 3.11 2.54 -0.62
CA ILE A 71 1.80 2.69 -1.29
C ILE A 71 0.72 3.06 -0.27
N ILE A 72 0.68 2.38 0.88
CA ILE A 72 -0.28 2.69 1.96
C ILE A 72 -0.05 4.11 2.49
N ALA A 73 1.20 4.49 2.73
CA ALA A 73 1.54 5.83 3.22
C ALA A 73 1.10 6.92 2.23
N GLU A 74 1.33 6.72 0.94
CA GLU A 74 0.90 7.64 -0.12
C GLU A 74 -0.62 7.72 -0.23
N MET A 75 -1.33 6.60 -0.16
CA MET A 75 -2.80 6.59 -0.19
C MET A 75 -3.40 7.32 1.02
N ALA A 76 -2.87 7.06 2.22
CA ALA A 76 -3.35 7.62 3.48
C ALA A 76 -3.08 9.14 3.64
N LYS A 77 -2.28 9.75 2.76
CA LYS A 77 -2.20 11.23 2.66
C LYS A 77 -3.57 11.82 2.37
N ASN A 78 -4.41 11.12 1.60
CA ASN A 78 -5.77 11.52 1.37
C ASN A 78 -6.66 11.18 2.56
N GLU A 79 -7.39 12.17 3.07
CA GLU A 79 -8.29 11.98 4.20
C GLU A 79 -9.35 10.90 3.95
N PHE A 80 -9.93 10.86 2.74
CA PHE A 80 -10.93 9.85 2.38
C PHE A 80 -10.41 8.41 2.35
N MET A 81 -9.08 8.21 2.35
CA MET A 81 -8.46 6.89 2.36
C MET A 81 -8.16 6.36 3.77
N ARG A 82 -8.11 7.22 4.79
CA ARG A 82 -7.72 6.83 6.15
C ARG A 82 -8.67 5.79 6.74
N ASN A 83 -9.97 6.05 6.73
CA ASN A 83 -10.98 5.11 7.20
C ASN A 83 -10.95 3.78 6.42
N PRO A 84 -10.94 3.78 5.07
CA PRO A 84 -10.74 2.56 4.29
C PRO A 84 -9.47 1.77 4.67
N CYS A 85 -8.36 2.46 4.97
CA CYS A 85 -7.13 1.81 5.41
C CYS A 85 -7.30 1.11 6.77
N VAL A 86 -8.07 1.71 7.69
CA VAL A 86 -8.42 1.10 8.99
C VAL A 86 -9.34 -0.11 8.79
N GLU A 87 -10.40 0.05 7.99
CA GLU A 87 -11.39 -0.99 7.71
C GLU A 87 -10.78 -2.21 6.99
N ALA A 88 -9.76 -1.98 6.15
CA ALA A 88 -9.01 -3.04 5.50
C ALA A 88 -8.03 -3.78 6.44
N GLY A 89 -7.93 -3.39 7.71
CA GLY A 89 -7.09 -4.08 8.69
C GLY A 89 -5.59 -3.83 8.50
N LEU A 90 -5.18 -2.67 7.98
CA LEU A 90 -3.77 -2.36 7.73
C LEU A 90 -2.97 -2.03 9.00
N ILE A 91 -3.64 -1.59 10.07
CA ILE A 91 -2.94 -1.16 11.30
C ILE A 91 -2.15 -2.31 11.95
N PRO A 92 -2.72 -3.49 12.24
CA PRO A 92 -1.98 -4.52 12.96
C PRO A 92 -0.71 -5.01 12.25
N PRO A 93 -0.72 -5.30 10.92
CA PRO A 93 0.50 -5.65 10.19
C PRO A 93 1.54 -4.52 10.19
N LEU A 94 1.12 -3.26 10.01
CA LEU A 94 2.03 -2.12 10.07
C LEU A 94 2.67 -1.99 11.47
N VAL A 95 1.90 -2.16 12.55
CA VAL A 95 2.46 -2.14 13.91
C VAL A 95 3.48 -3.26 14.12
N GLN A 96 3.25 -4.45 13.55
CA GLN A 96 4.23 -5.54 13.61
C GLN A 96 5.55 -5.18 12.91
N LEU A 97 5.48 -4.51 11.76
CA LEU A 97 6.64 -4.07 10.99
C LEU A 97 7.51 -3.02 11.69
N LEU A 98 7.00 -2.34 12.72
CA LEU A 98 7.80 -1.44 13.56
C LEU A 98 8.91 -2.16 14.36
N ASN A 99 8.89 -3.50 14.42
CA ASN A 99 9.97 -4.29 15.02
C ASN A 99 11.05 -4.70 14.00
N SER A 100 10.95 -4.27 12.73
CA SER A 100 11.94 -4.57 11.71
C SER A 100 13.29 -3.91 12.00
N SER A 101 14.38 -4.55 11.62
CA SER A 101 15.72 -3.94 11.59
C SER A 101 16.00 -3.14 10.31
N ASP A 102 15.12 -3.26 9.31
CA ASP A 102 15.23 -2.55 8.03
C ASP A 102 14.72 -1.10 8.16
N GLN A 103 15.61 -0.14 7.94
CA GLN A 103 15.30 1.28 8.06
C GLN A 103 14.25 1.77 7.05
N GLU A 104 14.24 1.24 5.83
CA GLU A 104 13.26 1.62 4.81
C GLU A 104 11.87 1.10 5.20
N VAL A 105 11.80 -0.14 5.69
CA VAL A 105 10.54 -0.69 6.23
C VAL A 105 10.02 0.18 7.37
N LEU A 106 10.88 0.54 8.33
CA LEU A 106 10.48 1.39 9.47
C LEU A 106 10.01 2.77 9.01
N LEU A 107 10.73 3.41 8.08
CA LEU A 107 10.38 4.72 7.54
C LEU A 107 8.98 4.70 6.90
N GLN A 108 8.75 3.76 5.98
CA GLN A 108 7.49 3.69 5.26
C GLN A 108 6.32 3.29 6.17
N THR A 109 6.57 2.38 7.09
CA THR A 109 5.58 1.96 8.10
C THR A 109 5.20 3.12 9.03
N GLY A 110 6.18 3.88 9.52
CA GLY A 110 5.94 5.05 10.36
C GLY A 110 5.14 6.12 9.63
N ARG A 111 5.48 6.40 8.37
CA ARG A 111 4.71 7.32 7.50
C ARG A 111 3.28 6.85 7.30
N ALA A 112 3.09 5.56 7.03
CA ALA A 112 1.77 4.97 6.83
C ALA A 112 0.89 5.13 8.08
N LEU A 113 1.38 4.71 9.24
CA LEU A 113 0.65 4.84 10.51
C LEU A 113 0.38 6.30 10.87
N GLY A 114 1.37 7.18 10.70
CA GLY A 114 1.21 8.61 10.95
C GLY A 114 0.11 9.24 10.11
N ASN A 115 0.04 8.89 8.82
CA ASN A 115 -0.99 9.39 7.91
C ASN A 115 -2.37 8.78 8.20
N ILE A 116 -2.45 7.48 8.50
CA ILE A 116 -3.71 6.79 8.81
C ILE A 116 -4.33 7.35 10.09
N CYS A 117 -3.52 7.51 11.14
CA CYS A 117 -3.97 7.96 12.46
C CYS A 117 -4.12 9.48 12.57
N TYR A 118 -3.80 10.24 11.52
CA TYR A 118 -3.95 11.68 11.53
C TYR A 118 -5.44 12.06 11.54
N ASP A 119 -5.91 12.60 12.67
CA ASP A 119 -7.23 13.22 12.75
C ASP A 119 -7.13 14.70 12.33
N SER A 120 -7.78 15.05 11.20
CA SER A 120 -7.86 16.43 10.72
C SER A 120 -8.88 17.27 11.50
N ARG A 121 -9.68 16.67 12.39
CA ARG A 121 -10.75 17.36 13.12
C ARG A 121 -10.16 18.31 14.16
N LYS A 122 -10.16 19.61 13.82
CA LYS A 122 -10.12 20.73 14.77
C LYS A 122 -11.53 21.23 15.01
#